data_AF-A0A9D1T1Y4-F1
#
_entry.id   AF-A0A9D1T1Y4-F1
#
_cell.length_a   1.000
_cell.length_b   1.000
_cell.length_c   1.000
_cell.angle_alpha   90.00
_cell.angle_beta   90.00
_cell.angle_gamma   90.00
#
_symmetry.space_group_name_H-M   'P 1'
#
loop_
_entity.id
_entity.type
_entity.pdbx_description
1 polymer ?
#
loop_
_entity_poly.entity_id
_entity_poly.type
_entity_poly.pdbx_seq_one_letter_code
_entity_poly.pdbx_strand_id
1 'polypeptide(L)'
;MKKKILLSLLALVLCVPAGILLSGAVSAQKTSTVRSSFETKKEIAYKLYGRIKIVNSGEDYAVRIASSAPDLDVCLVELSQYADRPGYWMIVENNEDFRVRFVQYAEDIS
;
A
#
# COMPACT_ATOMS: atom_id res chain seq x y z
N MET A 1 -46.34 55.23 26.82
CA MET A 1 -45.70 56.48 27.28
C MET A 1 -44.36 56.66 26.56
N LYS A 2 -44.11 57.86 26.00
CA LYS A 2 -42.83 58.42 25.47
C LYS A 2 -42.35 57.82 24.11
N LYS A 3 -42.65 58.44 22.96
CA LYS A 3 -42.07 59.64 22.30
C LYS A 3 -40.85 59.32 21.41
N LYS A 4 -41.12 59.44 20.10
CA LYS A 4 -40.30 59.61 18.89
C LYS A 4 -38.96 60.34 19.08
N ILE A 5 -37.90 59.90 18.38
CA ILE A 5 -36.81 60.64 17.69
C ILE A 5 -36.21 59.59 16.70
N LEU A 6 -36.34 59.62 15.36
CA LEU A 6 -36.11 60.59 14.28
C LEU A 6 -34.61 60.77 13.88
N LEU A 7 -34.33 60.44 12.62
CA LEU A 7 -33.20 60.83 11.73
C LEU A 7 -31.80 60.24 11.98
N SER A 8 -31.33 59.40 11.05
CA SER A 8 -30.27 59.81 10.09
C SER A 8 -30.18 58.82 8.92
N LEU A 9 -30.45 59.33 7.73
CA LEU A 9 -30.18 58.74 6.41
C LEU A 9 -28.68 58.85 6.08
N LEU A 10 -28.25 58.09 5.04
CA LEU A 10 -26.95 58.09 4.34
C LEU A 10 -25.81 57.37 5.08
N ALA A 11 -25.06 56.42 4.51
CA ALA A 11 -24.72 56.21 3.11
C ALA A 11 -24.43 54.72 2.77
N LEU A 12 -24.98 54.33 1.62
CA LEU A 12 -24.45 53.42 0.62
C LEU A 12 -23.01 52.92 0.81
N VAL A 13 -22.82 51.63 1.12
CA VAL A 13 -21.66 50.89 0.60
C VAL A 13 -22.17 49.54 0.08
N LEU A 14 -22.35 49.51 -1.23
CA LEU A 14 -22.52 48.32 -2.04
C LEU A 14 -21.27 47.44 -1.89
N CYS A 15 -21.43 46.27 -1.28
CA CYS A 15 -20.59 45.13 -1.59
C CYS A 15 -21.49 43.89 -1.56
N VAL A 16 -22.19 43.66 -2.67
CA VAL A 16 -22.82 42.37 -2.95
C VAL A 16 -21.81 41.60 -3.80
N PRO A 17 -21.18 40.53 -3.29
CA PRO A 17 -20.70 39.48 -4.15
C PRO A 17 -21.92 38.68 -4.61
N ALA A 18 -22.32 38.93 -5.85
CA ALA A 18 -23.18 38.03 -6.59
C ALA A 18 -22.40 36.74 -6.87
N GLY A 19 -23.02 35.60 -6.57
CA GLY A 19 -22.52 34.26 -6.90
C GLY A 19 -22.18 33.46 -5.63
N ILE A 20 -22.69 32.26 -5.40
CA ILE A 20 -23.35 31.27 -6.25
C ILE A 20 -24.28 30.47 -5.32
N LEU A 21 -25.56 30.36 -5.66
CA LEU A 21 -26.41 29.26 -5.19
C LEU A 21 -26.07 28.04 -6.05
N LEU A 22 -25.71 26.92 -5.44
CA LEU A 22 -25.95 25.58 -6.00
C LEU A 22 -25.77 24.52 -4.90
N SER A 23 -26.89 23.89 -4.56
CA SER A 23 -26.96 22.63 -3.81
C SER A 23 -26.08 21.58 -4.45
N GLY A 24 -25.21 20.96 -3.67
CA GLY A 24 -24.45 19.78 -4.06
C GLY A 24 -24.25 18.91 -2.84
N ALA A 25 -24.76 17.69 -2.89
CA ALA A 25 -24.58 16.68 -1.86
C ALA A 25 -23.11 16.61 -1.42
N VAL A 26 -22.87 16.60 -0.10
CA VAL A 26 -21.62 16.08 0.46
C VAL A 26 -21.53 14.63 0.04
N SER A 27 -20.87 14.40 -1.10
CA SER A 27 -20.43 13.09 -1.50
C SER A 27 -19.37 12.70 -0.48
N ALA A 28 -19.69 11.73 0.37
CA ALA A 28 -18.73 11.04 1.19
C ALA A 28 -17.67 10.46 0.25
N GLN A 29 -16.59 11.20 0.06
CA GLN A 29 -15.39 10.70 -0.59
C GLN A 29 -14.88 9.59 0.33
N LYS A 30 -15.29 8.36 0.01
CA LYS A 30 -14.63 7.14 0.49
C LYS A 30 -13.18 7.30 0.07
N THR A 31 -12.36 7.75 0.99
CA THR A 31 -10.91 7.75 0.85
C THR A 31 -10.52 6.28 0.73
N SER A 32 -10.55 5.77 -0.49
CA SER A 32 -9.81 4.58 -0.84
C SER A 32 -8.35 4.97 -0.72
N THR A 33 -7.84 4.88 0.50
CA THR A 33 -6.41 4.84 0.76
C THR A 33 -5.91 3.65 -0.04
N VAL A 34 -5.46 3.92 -1.27
CA VAL A 34 -4.59 3.00 -2.01
C VAL A 34 -3.33 2.94 -1.16
N ARG A 35 -3.33 2.05 -0.16
CA ARG A 35 -2.09 1.60 0.46
C ARG A 35 -1.39 0.80 -0.63
N SER A 36 -0.62 1.48 -1.47
CA SER A 36 0.63 0.92 -1.92
C SER A 36 1.50 0.84 -0.66
N SER A 37 1.24 -0.19 0.15
CA SER A 37 2.07 -0.49 1.29
C SER A 37 3.32 -1.11 0.71
N PHE A 38 4.40 -0.32 0.65
CA PHE A 38 5.72 -0.90 0.53
C PHE A 38 5.89 -1.84 1.73
N GLU A 39 5.93 -3.14 1.44
CA GLU A 39 6.13 -4.16 2.45
C GLU A 39 7.56 -4.06 2.96
N THR A 40 7.73 -4.22 4.27
CA THR A 40 9.07 -4.26 4.85
C THR A 40 9.74 -5.60 4.56
N LYS A 41 11.07 -5.62 4.53
CA LYS A 41 11.86 -6.85 4.40
C LYS A 41 11.41 -7.95 5.38
N LYS A 42 11.12 -7.55 6.62
CA LYS A 42 10.65 -8.44 7.68
C LYS A 42 9.28 -9.06 7.38
N GLU A 43 8.35 -8.28 6.85
CA GLU A 43 7.02 -8.78 6.45
C GLU A 43 7.13 -9.75 5.27
N ILE A 44 8.00 -9.45 4.29
CA ILE A 44 8.31 -10.35 3.18
C ILE A 44 8.91 -11.66 3.71
N ALA A 45 9.93 -11.58 4.56
CA ALA A 45 10.58 -12.75 5.17
C ALA A 45 9.57 -13.66 5.87
N TYR A 46 8.63 -13.07 6.61
CA TYR A 46 7.64 -13.80 7.39
C TYR A 46 6.60 -14.56 6.54
N LYS A 47 6.38 -14.15 5.29
CA LYS A 47 5.37 -14.80 4.43
C LYS A 47 5.96 -15.59 3.27
N LEU A 48 7.24 -15.41 2.96
CA LEU A 48 7.89 -16.04 1.81
C LEU A 48 8.27 -17.50 2.11
N TYR A 49 7.28 -18.38 2.04
CA TYR A 49 7.39 -19.82 2.17
C TYR A 49 6.33 -20.53 1.32
N GLY A 50 6.39 -21.87 1.24
CA GLY A 50 5.44 -22.66 0.45
C GLY A 50 6.05 -23.13 -0.87
N ARG A 51 5.21 -23.20 -1.91
CA ARG A 51 5.61 -23.62 -3.24
C ARG A 51 6.21 -22.44 -3.99
N ILE A 52 7.50 -22.49 -4.27
CA ILE A 52 8.23 -21.41 -4.90
C ILE A 52 8.59 -21.79 -6.33
N LYS A 53 8.26 -20.91 -7.28
CA LYS A 53 8.72 -21.03 -8.66
C LYS A 53 9.83 -20.03 -8.92
N ILE A 54 10.96 -20.53 -9.42
CA ILE A 54 12.09 -19.68 -9.79
C ILE A 54 11.86 -19.18 -11.23
N VAL A 55 11.94 -17.86 -11.45
CA VAL A 55 11.67 -17.23 -12.74
C VAL A 55 12.76 -16.24 -13.14
N ASN A 56 12.83 -15.94 -14.44
CA ASN A 56 13.75 -14.93 -14.99
C ASN A 56 13.12 -13.54 -15.10
N SER A 57 11.79 -13.42 -15.05
CA SER A 57 11.06 -12.15 -15.10
C SER A 57 9.63 -12.31 -14.61
N GLY A 58 9.03 -11.21 -14.14
CA GLY A 58 7.64 -11.20 -13.67
C GLY A 58 7.51 -11.89 -12.32
N GLU A 59 8.53 -11.75 -11.48
CA GLU A 59 8.55 -12.20 -10.10
C GLU A 59 7.56 -11.44 -9.23
N ASP A 60 7.25 -12.04 -8.08
CA ASP A 60 6.58 -11.37 -6.98
C ASP A 60 7.61 -10.77 -6.01
N TYR A 61 8.77 -11.43 -5.85
CA TYR A 61 9.93 -10.89 -5.09
C TYR A 61 11.26 -11.15 -5.81
N ALA A 62 12.08 -10.11 -5.85
CA ALA A 62 13.49 -10.19 -6.20
C ALA A 62 14.31 -10.55 -4.96
N VAL A 63 14.99 -11.70 -5.00
CA VAL A 63 15.77 -12.24 -3.88
C VAL A 63 17.25 -12.20 -4.23
N ARG A 64 18.08 -11.67 -3.34
CA ARG A 64 19.55 -11.75 -3.47
C ARG A 64 20.08 -12.80 -2.51
N ILE A 65 21.11 -13.54 -2.90
CA ILE A 65 21.80 -14.45 -1.97
C ILE A 65 22.76 -13.62 -1.13
N ALA A 66 22.57 -13.57 0.20
CA ALA A 66 23.51 -12.96 1.13
C ALA A 66 24.55 -13.97 1.66
N SER A 67 25.77 -13.48 1.93
CA SER A 67 26.83 -14.27 2.56
C SER A 67 26.82 -14.23 4.09
N SER A 68 26.13 -13.25 4.69
CA SER A 68 26.02 -13.10 6.15
C SER A 68 24.81 -12.25 6.49
N ALA A 69 24.18 -12.55 7.64
CA ALA A 69 23.00 -11.87 8.17
C ALA A 69 21.88 -11.68 7.11
N PRO A 70 21.40 -12.78 6.48
CA PRO A 70 20.26 -12.69 5.58
C PRO A 70 19.01 -12.22 6.32
N ASP A 71 18.09 -11.63 5.58
CA ASP A 71 16.75 -11.32 6.05
C ASP A 71 15.92 -12.63 6.21
N LEU A 72 16.20 -13.66 5.40
CA LEU A 72 15.54 -14.96 5.42
C LEU A 72 16.51 -16.13 5.17
N ASP A 73 16.56 -17.08 6.10
CA ASP A 73 17.22 -18.37 5.87
C ASP A 73 16.30 -19.33 5.10
N VAL A 74 16.80 -19.89 3.99
CA VAL A 74 16.03 -20.78 3.12
C VAL A 74 16.42 -22.24 3.33
N CYS A 75 15.43 -23.10 3.56
CA CYS A 75 15.55 -24.54 3.61
C CYS A 75 14.69 -25.17 2.51
N LEU A 76 15.30 -25.96 1.63
CA LEU A 76 14.58 -26.66 0.57
C LEU A 76 13.95 -27.93 1.11
N VAL A 77 12.68 -28.15 0.78
CA VAL A 77 11.92 -29.33 1.16
C VAL A 77 11.26 -29.99 -0.05
N GLU A 78 11.06 -31.30 0.02
CA GLU A 78 10.52 -32.08 -1.11
C GLU A 78 9.00 -32.25 -1.07
N LEU A 79 8.38 -32.12 0.11
CA LEU A 79 6.94 -32.33 0.28
C LEU A 79 6.26 -31.06 0.79
N SER A 80 5.10 -30.75 0.19
CA SER A 80 4.36 -29.51 0.46
C SER A 80 4.00 -29.29 1.93
N GLN A 81 3.75 -30.35 2.71
CA GLN A 81 3.41 -30.20 4.13
C GLN A 81 4.57 -29.66 4.99
N TYR A 82 5.80 -29.68 4.47
CA TYR A 82 6.96 -29.14 5.17
C TYR A 82 7.30 -27.71 4.74
N ALA A 83 6.64 -27.19 3.71
CA ALA A 83 6.77 -25.81 3.26
C ALA A 83 5.74 -24.91 3.97
N ASP A 84 5.65 -25.03 5.30
CA ASP A 84 4.55 -24.49 6.10
C ASP A 84 4.96 -23.30 6.98
N ARG A 85 6.22 -22.86 6.88
CA ARG A 85 6.80 -21.81 7.73
C ARG A 85 7.86 -20.99 7.00
N PRO A 86 8.14 -19.75 7.45
CA PRO A 86 9.07 -18.83 6.80
C PRO A 86 10.38 -19.50 6.37
N GLY A 87 10.74 -19.34 5.09
CA GLY A 87 12.00 -19.85 4.54
C GLY A 87 11.98 -21.32 4.11
N TYR A 88 10.89 -22.07 4.35
CA TYR A 88 10.77 -23.45 3.91
C TYR A 88 10.15 -23.50 2.52
N TRP A 89 10.96 -23.84 1.52
CA TRP A 89 10.62 -23.71 0.12
C TRP A 89 10.54 -25.09 -0.53
N MET A 90 9.41 -25.38 -1.15
CA MET A 90 9.28 -26.46 -2.11
C MET A 90 9.39 -25.87 -3.52
N ILE A 91 10.43 -26.22 -4.27
CA ILE A 91 10.59 -25.70 -5.63
C ILE A 91 9.63 -26.43 -6.58
N VAL A 92 8.85 -25.67 -7.35
CA VAL A 92 7.85 -26.19 -8.28
C VAL A 92 7.88 -25.48 -9.63
N GLU A 93 7.37 -26.16 -10.66
CA GLU A 93 7.21 -25.57 -11.99
C GLU A 93 5.82 -24.97 -12.22
N ASN A 94 4.80 -25.40 -11.49
CA ASN A 94 3.41 -24.94 -11.62
C ASN A 94 2.69 -24.97 -10.28
N ASN A 95 1.61 -24.20 -10.17
CA ASN A 95 0.82 -24.03 -8.95
C ASN A 95 1.67 -23.48 -7.80
N GLU A 96 2.49 -22.48 -8.10
CA GLU A 96 3.29 -21.77 -7.12
C GLU A 96 2.42 -20.88 -6.22
N ASP A 97 2.91 -20.65 -5.00
CA ASP A 97 2.40 -19.62 -4.10
C ASP A 97 3.11 -18.28 -4.38
N PHE A 98 4.41 -18.33 -4.72
CA PHE A 98 5.21 -17.16 -5.09
C PHE A 98 6.19 -17.45 -6.23
N ARG A 99 6.41 -16.44 -7.06
CA ARG A 99 7.48 -16.40 -8.08
C ARG A 99 8.66 -15.61 -7.54
N VAL A 100 9.82 -16.25 -7.48
CA VAL A 100 11.07 -15.65 -7.01
C VAL A 100 12.04 -15.51 -8.18
N ARG A 101 12.66 -14.34 -8.30
CA ARG A 101 13.78 -14.12 -9.22
C ARG A 101 15.04 -13.83 -8.41
N PHE A 102 16.12 -14.56 -8.70
CA PHE A 102 17.42 -14.26 -8.11
C PHE A 102 18.07 -13.06 -8.79
N VAL A 103 18.56 -12.12 -7.99
CA VAL A 103 19.20 -10.88 -8.46
C VAL A 103 20.52 -10.62 -7.75
N GLN A 104 21.38 -9.79 -8.36
CA GLN A 104 22.61 -9.31 -7.73
C GLN A 104 22.42 -8.01 -6.94
N TYR A 105 21.44 -7.18 -7.33
CA TYR A 105 21.15 -5.87 -6.74
C TYR A 105 19.66 -5.54 -6.88
N ALA A 106 19.21 -4.51 -6.15
CA ALA A 106 17.82 -4.05 -6.12
C ALA A 106 16.85 -5.16 -5.70
N GLU A 107 17.27 -5.96 -4.72
CA GLU A 107 16.44 -6.99 -4.11
C GLU A 107 15.38 -6.38 -3.18
N ASP A 108 14.28 -7.11 -3.04
CA ASP A 108 13.31 -6.87 -1.98
C ASP A 108 13.82 -7.44 -0.65
N ILE A 109 14.50 -8.60 -0.70
CA ILE A 109 14.98 -9.34 0.46
C ILE A 109 16.26 -10.14 0.14
N SER A 110 17.11 -10.39 1.15
CA SER A 110 18.35 -11.16 1.00
C SER A 110 18.56 -12.31 1.97
#